data_AF-A0A803R818-F1
#
_entry.id   AF-A0A803R818-F1
#
_cell.length_a   1.000
_cell.length_b   1.000
_cell.length_c   1.000
_cell.angle_alpha   90.00
_cell.angle_beta   90.00
_cell.angle_gamma   90.00
#
_symmetry.space_group_name_H-M   'P 1'
#
loop_
_entity.id
_entity.type
_entity.pdbx_description
1 polymer ?
#
loop_
_entity_poly.entity_id
_entity_poly.type
_entity_poly.pdbx_seq_one_letter_code
_entity_poly.pdbx_strand_id
1 'polypeptide(L)'
;MRRNSDENISNDSNKHIPFLKLIDSSLRITVIPLSIVTIWLTVTDHQDNTLYGNLKFTNLTGLKYMVFISFVSAVYAVVAAVSSWVRSLASKAWLFFVSDQIAAYLMVTSGAAVLEIVYLSYNGDKEVSWSEACNSYGRFCHRLKLALVLHAIALCCFLVLALISAYRAFRMFEPPSLPNKEMEEPRS
;
A
#
# COMPACT_ATOMS: atom_id res chain seq x y z
N MET A 1 -26.92 -16.60 -30.15
CA MET A 1 -25.82 -15.63 -29.94
C MET A 1 -25.59 -15.29 -28.46
N ARG A 2 -26.62 -14.95 -27.67
CA ARG A 2 -26.50 -14.56 -26.25
C ARG A 2 -25.80 -15.62 -25.35
N ARG A 3 -26.11 -16.91 -25.53
CA ARG A 3 -25.51 -18.03 -24.75
C ARG A 3 -23.98 -18.15 -24.88
N ASN A 4 -23.41 -17.92 -26.07
CA ASN A 4 -21.95 -17.93 -26.26
C ASN A 4 -21.26 -16.73 -25.59
N SER A 5 -21.94 -15.58 -25.51
CA SER A 5 -21.43 -14.41 -24.79
C SER A 5 -21.40 -14.67 -23.29
N ASP A 6 -22.45 -15.29 -22.74
CA ASP A 6 -22.54 -15.62 -21.32
C ASP A 6 -21.51 -16.71 -20.91
N GLU A 7 -21.28 -17.71 -21.76
CA GLU A 7 -20.23 -18.74 -21.56
C GLU A 7 -18.81 -18.17 -21.65
N ASN A 8 -18.56 -17.21 -22.56
CA ASN A 8 -17.26 -16.54 -22.63
C ASN A 8 -16.99 -15.65 -21.41
N ILE A 9 -18.00 -14.93 -20.92
CA ILE A 9 -17.89 -14.06 -19.73
C ILE A 9 -17.66 -14.88 -18.45
N SER A 10 -18.34 -16.01 -18.32
CA SER A 10 -18.19 -16.90 -17.16
C SER A 10 -16.84 -17.64 -17.15
N ASN A 11 -16.34 -18.07 -18.32
CA ASN A 11 -15.00 -18.66 -18.44
C ASN A 11 -13.87 -17.66 -18.16
N ASP A 12 -14.00 -16.41 -18.61
CA ASP A 12 -13.02 -15.35 -18.34
C ASP A 12 -12.98 -14.99 -16.85
N SER A 13 -14.17 -14.86 -16.23
CA SER A 13 -14.31 -14.58 -14.78
C SER A 13 -13.66 -15.68 -13.92
N ASN A 14 -13.82 -16.96 -14.29
CA ASN A 14 -13.25 -18.08 -13.54
C ASN A 14 -11.71 -18.16 -13.63
N LYS A 15 -11.11 -17.72 -14.75
CA LYS A 15 -9.63 -17.63 -14.89
C LYS A 15 -9.05 -16.43 -14.14
N HIS A 16 -9.80 -15.34 -14.04
CA HIS A 16 -9.34 -14.10 -13.41
C HIS A 16 -9.18 -14.24 -11.87
N ILE A 17 -10.06 -15.00 -11.21
CA ILE A 17 -10.02 -15.22 -9.75
C ILE A 17 -8.71 -15.86 -9.23
N PRO A 18 -8.21 -16.99 -9.78
CA PRO A 18 -6.95 -17.57 -9.32
C PRO A 18 -5.74 -16.67 -9.61
N PHE A 19 -5.75 -15.93 -10.71
CA PHE A 19 -4.70 -14.97 -11.05
C PHE A 19 -4.65 -13.79 -10.06
N LEU A 20 -5.80 -13.18 -9.74
CA LEU A 20 -5.89 -12.11 -8.73
C LEU A 20 -5.43 -12.57 -7.34
N LYS A 21 -5.73 -13.82 -6.96
CA LYS A 21 -5.25 -14.40 -5.70
C LYS A 21 -3.73 -14.54 -5.67
N LEU A 22 -3.12 -14.95 -6.78
CA LEU A 22 -1.66 -15.04 -6.89
C LEU A 22 -1.01 -13.67 -6.76
N ILE A 23 -1.55 -12.65 -7.45
CA ILE A 23 -1.08 -11.27 -7.34
C ILE A 23 -1.22 -10.75 -5.91
N ASP A 24 -2.39 -10.92 -5.28
CA ASP A 24 -2.63 -10.49 -3.89
C ASP A 24 -1.59 -11.09 -2.93
N SER A 25 -1.36 -12.40 -3.02
CA SER A 25 -0.37 -13.10 -2.19
C SER A 25 1.06 -12.59 -2.46
N SER A 26 1.44 -12.45 -3.72
CA SER A 26 2.77 -11.97 -4.12
C SER A 26 3.04 -10.55 -3.62
N LEU A 27 2.06 -9.65 -3.71
CA LEU A 27 2.16 -8.28 -3.22
C LEU A 27 2.34 -8.24 -1.70
N ARG A 28 1.55 -9.02 -0.94
CA ARG A 28 1.68 -9.10 0.52
C ARG A 28 3.06 -9.61 0.94
N ILE A 29 3.58 -10.61 0.25
CA ILE A 29 4.93 -11.14 0.50
C ILE A 29 6.00 -10.09 0.17
N THR A 30 5.82 -9.31 -0.90
CA THR A 30 6.77 -8.27 -1.34
C THR A 30 6.84 -7.09 -0.38
N VAL A 31 5.71 -6.68 0.20
CA VAL A 31 5.65 -5.55 1.14
C VAL A 31 6.47 -5.79 2.40
N ILE A 32 6.54 -7.04 2.88
CA ILE A 32 7.23 -7.40 4.14
C ILE A 32 8.72 -7.01 4.11
N PRO A 33 9.56 -7.53 3.17
CA PRO A 33 10.97 -7.16 3.11
C PRO A 33 11.18 -5.68 2.79
N LEU A 34 10.35 -5.06 1.93
CA LEU A 34 10.45 -3.62 1.65
C LEU A 34 10.29 -2.79 2.93
N SER A 35 9.29 -3.13 3.75
CA SER A 35 9.03 -2.45 5.02
C SER A 35 10.15 -2.70 6.03
N ILE A 36 10.66 -3.94 6.14
CA ILE A 36 11.78 -4.28 7.02
C ILE A 36 13.04 -3.49 6.63
N VAL A 37 13.38 -3.45 5.34
CA VAL A 37 14.56 -2.70 4.85
C VAL A 37 14.37 -1.19 5.07
N THR A 38 13.17 -0.66 4.87
CA THR A 38 12.85 0.75 5.15
C THR A 38 13.08 1.09 6.63
N ILE A 39 12.57 0.25 7.54
CA ILE A 39 12.75 0.41 8.99
C ILE A 39 14.24 0.33 9.34
N TRP A 40 14.93 -0.70 8.86
CA TRP A 40 16.35 -0.93 9.14
C TRP A 40 17.22 0.25 8.68
N LEU A 41 17.04 0.69 7.44
CA LEU A 41 17.77 1.83 6.90
C LEU A 41 17.54 3.08 7.74
N THR A 42 16.29 3.38 8.09
CA THR A 42 15.94 4.59 8.83
C THR A 42 16.43 4.54 10.28
N VAL A 43 16.23 3.42 10.99
CA VAL A 43 16.58 3.28 12.41
C VAL A 43 18.09 3.27 12.62
N THR A 44 18.85 2.68 11.70
CA THR A 44 20.32 2.66 11.78
C THR A 44 20.96 3.95 11.28
N ASP A 45 20.17 4.88 10.73
CA ASP A 45 20.70 6.12 10.17
C ASP A 45 20.99 7.15 11.26
N HIS A 46 22.26 7.48 11.37
CA HIS A 46 22.77 8.54 12.23
C HIS A 46 24.05 9.08 11.61
N GLN A 47 24.24 10.38 11.75
CA GLN A 47 25.45 11.06 11.31
C GLN A 47 25.77 12.20 12.27
N ASP A 48 27.01 12.24 12.72
CA ASP A 48 27.56 13.31 13.53
C ASP A 48 28.34 14.31 12.66
N ASN A 49 28.32 15.57 13.10
CA ASN A 49 29.08 16.65 12.50
C ASN A 49 29.64 17.52 13.63
N THR A 50 30.92 17.87 13.56
CA THR A 50 31.61 18.67 14.58
C THR A 50 31.10 20.11 14.67
N LEU A 51 30.58 20.66 13.57
CA LEU A 51 30.05 22.03 13.50
C LEU A 51 28.58 22.16 13.87
N TYR A 52 27.75 21.20 13.41
CA TYR A 52 26.28 21.28 13.53
C TYR A 52 25.70 20.28 14.55
N GLY A 53 26.53 19.40 15.10
CA GLY A 53 26.11 18.39 16.06
C GLY A 53 25.59 17.10 15.42
N ASN A 54 24.83 16.34 16.19
CA ASN A 54 24.40 14.98 15.85
C ASN A 54 22.98 14.94 15.27
N LEU A 55 22.83 14.32 14.10
CA LEU A 55 21.55 14.10 13.43
C LEU A 55 21.19 12.60 13.45
N LYS A 56 20.00 12.30 13.97
CA LYS A 56 19.45 10.94 14.15
C LYS A 56 18.00 10.90 13.69
N PHE A 57 17.52 9.70 13.31
CA PHE A 57 16.12 9.51 12.97
C PHE A 57 15.16 9.91 14.10
N THR A 58 15.56 9.73 15.36
CA THR A 58 14.75 10.05 16.54
C THR A 58 14.49 11.55 16.71
N ASN A 59 15.29 12.41 16.08
CA ASN A 59 15.12 13.86 16.11
C ASN A 59 14.02 14.34 15.16
N LEU A 60 13.65 13.52 14.16
CA LEU A 60 12.70 13.90 13.12
C LEU A 60 11.39 13.13 13.28
N THR A 61 10.34 13.83 13.71
CA THR A 61 9.02 13.22 13.95
C THR A 61 8.46 12.51 12.72
N GLY A 62 8.67 13.06 11.51
CA GLY A 62 8.25 12.41 10.26
C GLY A 62 8.89 11.04 10.04
N LEU A 63 10.17 10.87 10.39
CA LEU A 63 10.86 9.58 10.28
C LEU A 63 10.33 8.56 11.29
N LYS A 64 10.09 8.99 12.53
CA LYS A 64 9.45 8.15 13.54
C LYS A 64 8.08 7.68 13.09
N TYR A 65 7.29 8.58 12.50
CA TYR A 65 5.97 8.26 11.97
C TYR A 65 6.06 7.25 10.81
N MET A 66 6.94 7.48 9.82
CA MET A 66 7.15 6.54 8.72
C MET A 66 7.59 5.17 9.21
N VAL A 67 8.57 5.08 10.13
CA VAL A 67 9.02 3.80 10.71
C VAL A 67 7.88 3.06 11.42
N PHE A 68 7.10 3.78 12.22
CA PHE A 68 5.95 3.19 12.92
C PHE A 68 4.92 2.64 11.93
N ILE A 69 4.60 3.39 10.88
CA ILE A 69 3.67 2.95 9.85
C ILE A 69 4.24 1.77 9.04
N SER A 70 5.50 1.78 8.63
CA SER A 70 6.13 0.65 7.95
C SER A 70 6.07 -0.62 8.82
N PHE A 71 6.24 -0.50 10.13
CA PHE A 71 6.12 -1.62 11.06
C PHE A 71 4.69 -2.17 11.11
N VAL A 72 3.69 -1.30 11.31
CA VAL A 72 2.27 -1.69 11.31
C VAL A 72 1.89 -2.35 9.98
N SER A 73 2.32 -1.79 8.86
CA SER A 73 2.07 -2.34 7.53
C SER A 73 2.73 -3.71 7.33
N ALA A 74 3.95 -3.93 7.83
CA ALA A 74 4.60 -5.24 7.75
C ALA A 74 3.85 -6.30 8.56
N VAL A 75 3.46 -5.97 9.79
CA VAL A 75 2.65 -6.86 10.65
C VAL A 75 1.32 -7.18 9.97
N TYR A 76 0.65 -6.16 9.44
CA TYR A 76 -0.60 -6.34 8.71
C TYR A 76 -0.42 -7.26 7.49
N ALA A 77 0.61 -7.05 6.67
CA ALA A 77 0.87 -7.86 5.48
C ALA A 77 1.09 -9.34 5.84
N VAL A 78 1.80 -9.64 6.93
CA VAL A 78 1.97 -11.01 7.45
C VAL A 78 0.63 -11.61 7.87
N VAL A 79 -0.15 -10.91 8.69
CA VAL A 79 -1.46 -11.39 9.16
C VAL A 79 -2.41 -11.60 7.98
N ALA A 80 -2.43 -10.69 7.01
CA ALA A 80 -3.26 -10.79 5.82
C ALA A 80 -2.83 -11.97 4.92
N ALA A 81 -1.53 -12.21 4.76
CA ALA A 81 -1.02 -13.36 4.01
C ALA A 81 -1.44 -14.69 4.67
N VAL A 82 -1.30 -14.81 6.00
CA VAL A 82 -1.70 -16.02 6.75
C VAL A 82 -3.22 -16.23 6.69
N SER A 83 -3.99 -15.16 6.91
CA SER A 83 -5.46 -15.25 6.91
C SER A 83 -6.04 -15.58 5.54
N SER A 84 -5.36 -15.24 4.44
CA SER A 84 -5.75 -15.64 3.08
C SER A 84 -5.76 -17.16 2.88
N TRP A 85 -4.96 -17.90 3.66
CA TRP A 85 -4.90 -19.36 3.65
C TRP A 85 -6.04 -20.01 4.49
N VAL A 86 -6.66 -19.24 5.38
CA VAL A 86 -7.73 -19.70 6.26
C VAL A 86 -9.09 -19.43 5.62
N ARG A 87 -9.72 -20.48 5.09
CA ARG A 87 -10.97 -20.42 4.30
C ARG A 87 -12.14 -19.68 4.99
N SER A 88 -12.20 -19.73 6.32
CA SER A 88 -13.23 -19.03 7.12
C SER A 88 -13.08 -17.49 7.05
N LEU A 89 -11.86 -16.97 7.11
CA LEU A 89 -11.58 -15.53 7.11
C LEU A 89 -11.58 -14.95 5.69
N ALA A 90 -11.14 -15.74 4.70
CA ALA A 90 -11.17 -15.37 3.29
C ALA A 90 -12.57 -15.06 2.74
N SER A 91 -13.63 -15.49 3.43
CA SER A 91 -15.02 -15.17 3.10
C SER A 91 -15.39 -13.70 3.36
N LYS A 92 -14.61 -12.98 4.19
CA LYS A 92 -14.88 -11.59 4.60
C LYS A 92 -14.12 -10.59 3.74
N ALA A 93 -14.43 -10.55 2.44
CA ALA A 93 -13.77 -9.65 1.46
C ALA A 93 -13.75 -8.17 1.90
N TRP A 94 -14.80 -7.73 2.60
CA TRP A 94 -14.90 -6.36 3.12
C TRP A 94 -13.82 -6.00 4.17
N LEU A 95 -13.44 -6.95 5.02
CA LEU A 95 -12.42 -6.70 6.05
C LEU A 95 -11.04 -6.48 5.42
N PHE A 96 -10.70 -7.25 4.38
CA PHE A 96 -9.47 -7.04 3.63
C PHE A 96 -9.49 -5.70 2.89
N PHE A 97 -10.61 -5.36 2.25
CA PHE A 97 -10.76 -4.07 1.57
C PHE A 97 -10.53 -2.88 2.50
N VAL A 98 -11.24 -2.82 3.64
CA VAL A 98 -11.08 -1.71 4.59
C VAL A 98 -9.66 -1.65 5.15
N SER A 99 -9.09 -2.80 5.49
CA SER A 99 -7.74 -2.86 6.07
C SER A 99 -6.65 -2.46 5.06
N ASP A 100 -6.73 -2.95 3.81
CA ASP A 100 -5.79 -2.62 2.74
C ASP A 100 -5.87 -1.10 2.43
N GLN A 101 -7.07 -0.53 2.46
CA GLN A 101 -7.29 0.91 2.24
C GLN A 101 -6.73 1.77 3.39
N ILE A 102 -6.93 1.36 4.65
CA ILE A 102 -6.35 2.03 5.82
C ILE A 102 -4.82 2.01 5.75
N ALA A 103 -4.23 0.85 5.43
CA ALA A 103 -2.78 0.72 5.28
C ALA A 103 -2.24 1.67 4.20
N ALA A 104 -2.88 1.73 3.03
CA ALA A 104 -2.50 2.67 1.97
C ALA A 104 -2.56 4.14 2.42
N TYR A 105 -3.60 4.54 3.16
CA TYR A 105 -3.73 5.91 3.68
C TYR A 105 -2.68 6.25 4.73
N LEU A 106 -2.37 5.33 5.63
CA LEU A 106 -1.30 5.53 6.60
C LEU A 106 0.05 5.66 5.90
N MET A 107 0.32 4.81 4.90
CA MET A 107 1.58 4.85 4.17
C MET A 107 1.78 6.12 3.34
N VAL A 108 0.74 6.62 2.67
CA VAL A 108 0.84 7.86 1.90
C VAL A 108 1.04 9.07 2.80
N THR A 109 0.32 9.15 3.93
CA THR A 109 0.46 10.27 4.87
C THR A 109 1.84 10.29 5.52
N SER A 110 2.36 9.13 5.93
CA SER A 110 3.71 9.06 6.49
C SER A 110 4.81 9.32 5.46
N GLY A 111 4.62 8.84 4.23
CA GLY A 111 5.52 9.12 3.11
C GLY A 111 5.56 10.60 2.77
N ALA A 112 4.41 11.29 2.75
CA ALA A 112 4.31 12.73 2.50
C ALA A 112 5.07 13.55 3.56
N ALA A 113 4.90 13.21 4.85
CA ALA A 113 5.63 13.87 5.93
C ALA A 113 7.15 13.76 5.78
N VAL A 114 7.65 12.60 5.32
CA VAL A 114 9.08 12.41 5.09
C VAL A 114 9.55 13.04 3.79
N LEU A 115 8.72 13.04 2.75
CA LEU A 115 9.02 13.70 1.49
C LEU A 115 9.26 15.21 1.68
N GLU A 116 8.45 15.86 2.52
CA GLU A 116 8.64 17.26 2.89
C GLU A 116 9.98 17.48 3.61
N ILE A 117 10.32 16.63 4.59
CA ILE A 117 11.60 16.69 5.28
C ILE A 117 12.77 16.51 4.30
N VAL A 118 12.67 15.55 3.38
CA VAL A 118 13.68 15.34 2.32
C VAL A 118 13.79 16.58 1.45
N TYR A 119 12.67 17.15 1.02
CA TYR A 119 12.65 18.34 0.18
C TYR A 119 13.33 19.53 0.85
N LEU A 120 12.98 19.83 2.10
CA LEU A 120 13.61 20.90 2.88
C LEU A 120 15.09 20.63 3.16
N SER A 121 15.45 19.37 3.41
CA SER A 121 16.85 19.02 3.69
C SER A 121 17.77 19.21 2.48
N TYR A 122 17.25 19.01 1.26
CA TYR A 122 18.00 19.17 0.02
C TYR A 122 17.98 20.59 -0.55
N ASN A 123 16.85 21.30 -0.44
CA ASN A 123 16.66 22.60 -1.12
C ASN A 123 16.64 23.80 -0.15
N GLY A 124 16.43 23.55 1.15
CA GLY A 124 16.14 24.60 2.12
C GLY A 124 14.83 25.33 1.83
N ASP A 125 14.58 26.39 2.60
CA ASP A 125 13.53 27.38 2.34
C ASP A 125 13.97 28.74 2.90
N LYS A 126 14.14 29.71 2.00
CA LYS A 126 14.61 31.05 2.36
C LYS A 126 13.55 31.84 3.13
N GLU A 127 12.27 31.62 2.87
CA GLU A 127 11.16 32.38 3.48
C GLU A 127 11.07 32.11 4.98
N VAL A 128 11.35 30.87 5.40
CA VAL A 128 11.38 30.47 6.81
C VAL A 128 12.80 30.30 7.36
N SER A 129 13.83 30.80 6.65
CA SER A 129 15.24 30.73 7.02
C SER A 129 15.78 29.31 7.28
N TRP A 130 15.25 28.31 6.58
CA TRP A 130 15.70 26.92 6.67
C TRP A 130 16.86 26.65 5.70
N SER A 131 18.02 26.29 6.23
CA SER A 131 19.21 25.96 5.44
C SER A 131 19.22 24.51 4.93
N GLU A 132 19.82 24.28 3.76
CA GLU A 132 20.08 22.94 3.24
C GLU A 132 20.92 22.09 4.21
N ALA A 133 20.34 21.01 4.73
CA ALA A 133 21.03 20.11 5.66
C ALA A 133 21.90 19.08 4.94
N CYS A 134 21.51 18.64 3.73
CA CYS A 134 22.14 17.52 3.04
C CYS A 134 23.54 17.81 2.52
N ASN A 135 23.94 19.08 2.41
CA ASN A 135 25.34 19.43 2.11
C ASN A 135 26.27 19.01 3.26
N SER A 136 25.80 19.09 4.50
CA SER A 136 26.55 18.69 5.70
C SER A 136 26.29 17.23 6.11
N TYR A 137 25.10 16.71 5.82
CA TYR A 137 24.64 15.37 6.24
C TYR A 137 24.34 14.46 5.04
N GLY A 138 25.22 14.45 4.02
CA GLY A 138 24.97 13.75 2.76
C GLY A 138 24.68 12.25 2.89
N ARG A 139 25.37 11.55 3.80
CA ARG A 139 25.15 10.10 4.02
C ARG A 139 23.77 9.83 4.61
N PHE A 140 23.39 10.61 5.62
CA PHE A 140 22.06 10.54 6.23
C PHE A 140 20.97 10.82 5.18
N CYS A 141 21.11 11.92 4.43
CA CYS A 141 20.14 12.26 3.39
C CYS A 141 20.02 11.21 2.28
N HIS A 142 21.13 10.59 1.88
CA HIS A 142 21.10 9.52 0.89
C HIS A 142 20.33 8.30 1.41
N ARG A 143 20.61 7.85 2.64
CA ARG A 143 19.89 6.72 3.27
C ARG A 143 18.42 7.03 3.48
N LEU A 144 18.12 8.23 3.93
CA LEU A 144 16.76 8.74 4.06
C LEU A 144 16.00 8.69 2.73
N LYS A 145 16.60 9.19 1.64
CA LYS A 145 16.01 9.13 0.30
C LYS A 145 15.74 7.68 -0.15
N LEU A 146 16.68 6.77 0.09
CA LEU A 146 16.49 5.34 -0.21
C LEU A 146 15.33 4.73 0.59
N ALA A 147 15.24 5.02 1.89
CA ALA A 147 14.14 4.56 2.72
C ALA A 147 12.79 5.08 2.21
N LEU A 148 12.71 6.36 1.82
CA LEU A 148 11.50 6.95 1.24
C LEU A 148 11.09 6.27 -0.07
N VAL A 149 12.04 5.95 -0.94
CA VAL A 149 11.77 5.22 -2.20
C VAL A 149 11.22 3.83 -1.92
N LEU A 150 11.82 3.07 -0.99
CA LEU A 150 11.34 1.75 -0.62
C LEU A 150 9.93 1.80 0.00
N HIS A 151 9.68 2.80 0.86
CA HIS A 151 8.34 3.06 1.42
C HIS A 151 7.31 3.38 0.34
N ALA A 152 7.69 4.17 -0.68
CA ALA A 152 6.83 4.49 -1.81
C ALA A 152 6.52 3.25 -2.68
N ILE A 153 7.49 2.36 -2.90
CA ILE A 153 7.25 1.09 -3.62
C ILE A 153 6.25 0.24 -2.83
N ALA A 154 6.42 0.12 -1.50
CA ALA A 154 5.48 -0.62 -0.66
C ALA A 154 4.08 0.02 -0.63
N LEU A 155 3.98 1.36 -0.65
CA LEU A 155 2.71 2.07 -0.83
C LEU A 155 2.04 1.69 -2.16
N CYS A 156 2.77 1.67 -3.28
CA CYS A 156 2.23 1.24 -4.57
C CYS A 156 1.68 -0.19 -4.50
N CYS A 157 2.36 -1.11 -3.81
CA CYS A 157 1.82 -2.46 -3.58
C CYS A 157 0.49 -2.43 -2.82
N PHE A 158 0.37 -1.62 -1.76
CA PHE A 158 -0.89 -1.48 -1.02
C PHE A 158 -2.01 -0.84 -1.83
N LEU A 159 -1.70 0.11 -2.71
CA LEU A 159 -2.71 0.68 -3.61
C LEU A 159 -3.27 -0.39 -4.55
N VAL A 160 -2.41 -1.24 -5.12
CA VAL A 160 -2.86 -2.36 -5.96
C VAL A 160 -3.66 -3.38 -5.12
N LEU A 161 -3.24 -3.69 -3.89
CA LEU A 161 -4.00 -4.54 -2.98
C LEU A 161 -5.38 -3.97 -2.66
N ALA A 162 -5.48 -2.67 -2.39
CA ALA A 162 -6.74 -1.97 -2.15
C ALA A 162 -7.69 -2.06 -3.37
N LEU A 163 -7.15 -1.93 -4.60
CA LEU A 163 -7.94 -2.11 -5.83
C LEU A 163 -8.44 -3.54 -6.00
N ILE A 164 -7.58 -4.55 -5.79
CA ILE A 164 -7.96 -5.97 -5.92
C ILE A 164 -8.98 -6.36 -4.84
N SER A 165 -8.82 -5.88 -3.61
CA SER A 165 -9.77 -6.14 -2.53
C SER A 165 -11.10 -5.40 -2.74
N ALA A 166 -11.08 -4.15 -3.23
CA ALA A 166 -12.28 -3.42 -3.65
C ALA A 166 -13.06 -4.20 -4.73
N TYR A 167 -12.38 -4.60 -5.80
CA TYR A 167 -12.99 -5.37 -6.88
C TYR A 167 -13.69 -6.64 -6.36
N ARG A 168 -13.02 -7.41 -5.49
CA ARG A 168 -13.61 -8.62 -4.87
C ARG A 168 -14.80 -8.30 -3.97
N ALA A 169 -14.74 -7.22 -3.19
CA ALA A 169 -15.82 -6.81 -2.30
C ALA A 169 -17.06 -6.35 -3.09
N PHE A 170 -16.88 -5.56 -4.15
CA PHE A 170 -17.99 -5.02 -4.94
C PHE A 170 -18.64 -6.05 -5.88
N ARG A 171 -17.87 -7.01 -6.41
CA ARG A 171 -18.43 -8.10 -7.24
C ARG A 171 -19.40 -9.01 -6.49
N MET A 172 -19.32 -9.06 -5.15
CA MET A 172 -20.25 -9.84 -4.34
C MET A 172 -21.68 -9.24 -4.30
N PHE A 173 -21.84 -8.00 -4.73
CA PHE A 173 -23.14 -7.29 -4.77
C PHE A 173 -23.74 -7.22 -6.19
N GLU A 174 -23.33 -8.09 -7.12
CA GLU A 174 -23.98 -8.15 -8.44
C GLU A 174 -25.49 -8.41 -8.26
N PRO A 175 -26.36 -7.53 -8.80
CA PRO A 175 -27.79 -7.67 -8.63
C PRO A 175 -28.26 -8.97 -9.32
N PRO A 176 -29.23 -9.69 -8.74
CA PRO A 176 -29.79 -10.87 -9.38
C PRO A 176 -30.31 -10.49 -10.77
N SER A 177 -29.97 -11.28 -11.79
CA SER A 177 -30.54 -11.12 -13.12
C SER A 177 -32.06 -11.28 -13.01
N LEU A 178 -32.79 -10.23 -13.38
CA LEU A 178 -34.24 -10.28 -13.41
C LEU A 178 -34.67 -11.42 -14.34
N PRO A 179 -35.55 -12.35 -13.91
CA PRO A 179 -36.12 -13.33 -14.82
C PRO A 179 -36.87 -12.57 -15.91
N ASN A 180 -36.59 -12.85 -17.18
CA ASN A 180 -37.37 -12.31 -18.30
C ASN A 180 -38.85 -12.63 -18.05
N LYS A 181 -39.62 -11.64 -17.64
CA LYS A 181 -41.07 -11.68 -17.57
C LYS A 181 -41.54 -10.53 -18.46
N GLU A 182 -42.50 -10.84 -19.34
CA GLU A 182 -42.96 -10.10 -20.54
C GLU A 182 -42.23 -10.61 -21.81
N MET A 183 -42.83 -11.39 -22.72
CA MET A 183 -44.21 -11.37 -23.21
C MET A 183 -44.70 -12.80 -23.55
N GLU A 184 -45.54 -13.39 -22.69
CA GLU A 184 -46.67 -14.20 -23.14
C GLU A 184 -47.90 -13.30 -22.98
N GLU A 185 -48.24 -12.56 -24.03
CA GLU A 185 -49.57 -11.96 -24.17
C GLU A 185 -50.44 -12.98 -24.91
N PRO A 186 -51.55 -13.47 -24.31
CA PRO A 186 -52.38 -14.49 -24.93
C PRO A 186 -53.22 -13.88 -26.06
N ARG A 187 -53.28 -14.62 -27.16
CA ARG A 187 -54.18 -14.46 -28.30
C ARG A 187 -55.63 -14.14 -27.87
N SER A 188 -56.17 -13.03 -28.37
CA SER A 188 -57.60 -12.83 -28.65
C SER A 188 -57.79 -11.93 -29.87
#